data_AF-A0A250IC88-F1
#
_entry.id   AF-A0A250IC88-F1
#
_cell.length_a   1.000
_cell.length_b   1.000
_cell.length_c   1.000
_cell.angle_alpha   90.00
_cell.angle_beta   90.00
_cell.angle_gamma   90.00
#
_symmetry.space_group_name_H-M   'P 1'
#
loop_
_entity.id
_entity.type
_entity.pdbx_description
1 polymer ?
#
loop_
_entity_poly.entity_id
_entity_poly.type
_entity_poly.pdbx_seq_one_letter_code
_entity_poly.pdbx_strand_id
1 'polypeptide(L)'
;METETKSQLRQFIRMTFLRNEHAALSDGMSLLSSGMMDSTDTLELILYLESEFGITVGDDEAGPENLDTIERIASFIAGKRSGGATSDTR
;
A
#
# COMPACT_ATOMS: atom_id res chain seq x y z
N MET A 1 7.50 16.39 4.46
CA MET A 1 8.40 15.70 3.50
C MET A 1 7.60 14.56 2.93
N GLU A 2 7.32 14.56 1.64
CA GLU A 2 6.65 13.44 0.99
C GLU A 2 7.64 12.26 0.96
N THR A 3 7.27 11.12 1.52
CA THR A 3 8.13 9.94 1.54
C THR A 3 8.07 9.27 0.18
N GLU A 4 9.20 8.80 -0.33
CA GLU A 4 9.31 8.13 -1.63
C GLU A 4 8.29 6.99 -1.77
N THR A 5 8.07 6.25 -0.69
CA THR A 5 7.02 5.21 -0.57
C THR A 5 5.62 5.71 -0.92
N LYS A 6 5.21 6.88 -0.40
CA LYS A 6 3.90 7.46 -0.72
C LYS A 6 3.80 7.80 -2.21
N SER A 7 4.86 8.36 -2.79
CA SER A 7 4.89 8.69 -4.22
C SER A 7 4.76 7.45 -5.10
N GLN A 8 5.49 6.37 -4.79
CA GLN A 8 5.42 5.10 -5.52
C GLN A 8 4.01 4.48 -5.41
N LEU A 9 3.42 4.45 -4.21
CA LEU A 9 2.05 3.99 -4.00
C LEU A 9 1.03 4.80 -4.81
N ARG A 10 1.14 6.13 -4.77
CA ARG A 10 0.23 7.02 -5.50
C ARG A 10 0.31 6.76 -7.00
N GLN A 11 1.52 6.51 -7.54
CA GLN A 11 1.72 6.18 -8.94
C GLN A 11 1.17 4.78 -9.28
N PHE A 12 1.45 3.77 -8.46
CA PHE A 12 0.94 2.42 -8.64
C PHE A 12 -0.59 2.40 -8.63
N ILE A 13 -1.23 2.98 -7.60
CA ILE A 13 -2.69 3.05 -7.49
C ILE A 13 -3.28 3.80 -8.70
N ARG A 14 -2.62 4.86 -9.18
CA ARG A 14 -3.06 5.57 -10.39
C ARG A 14 -2.98 4.69 -11.64
N MET A 15 -1.88 3.97 -11.84
CA MET A 15 -1.67 3.17 -13.05
C MET A 15 -2.51 1.88 -13.05
N THR A 16 -2.68 1.26 -11.88
CA THR A 16 -3.37 -0.02 -11.72
C THR A 16 -4.87 0.18 -11.56
N PHE A 17 -5.29 1.12 -10.70
CA PHE A 17 -6.70 1.23 -10.27
C PHE A 17 -7.42 2.45 -10.89
N LEU A 18 -6.76 3.60 -11.05
CA LEU A 18 -7.40 4.76 -11.69
C LEU A 18 -7.25 4.76 -13.20
N ARG A 19 -8.25 4.15 -13.86
CA ARG A 19 -8.48 4.35 -15.30
C ARG A 19 -8.85 5.80 -15.67
N ASN A 20 -9.18 6.62 -14.68
CA ASN A 20 -9.60 8.01 -14.86
C ASN A 20 -8.53 8.96 -14.28
N GLU A 21 -7.76 9.57 -15.16
CA GLU A 21 -6.58 10.41 -14.87
C GLU A 21 -6.87 11.65 -14.01
N HIS A 22 -8.15 12.02 -13.85
CA HIS A 22 -8.60 13.22 -13.16
C HIS A 22 -9.04 13.03 -11.70
N ALA A 23 -9.09 11.81 -11.16
CA ALA A 23 -9.52 11.66 -9.77
C ALA A 23 -8.45 12.16 -8.79
N ALA A 24 -8.86 13.01 -7.86
CA ALA A 24 -8.00 13.56 -6.83
C ALA A 24 -7.69 12.48 -5.78
N LEU A 25 -6.51 11.88 -5.90
CA LEU A 25 -5.98 10.92 -4.94
C LEU A 25 -5.29 11.65 -3.79
N SER A 26 -5.87 11.56 -2.59
CA SER A 26 -5.30 12.12 -1.37
C SER A 26 -4.74 11.00 -0.50
N ASP A 27 -3.69 11.28 0.28
CA ASP A 27 -3.02 10.24 1.04
C ASP A 27 -3.95 9.60 2.11
N GLY A 28 -4.85 10.40 2.69
CA GLY A 28 -5.82 9.97 3.69
C GLY A 28 -7.20 9.58 3.12
N MET A 29 -7.31 9.45 1.80
CA MET A 29 -8.54 9.00 1.15
C MET A 29 -8.68 7.48 1.28
N SER A 30 -9.83 7.00 1.75
CA SER A 30 -10.16 5.57 1.75
C SER A 30 -10.30 5.05 0.33
N LEU A 31 -9.41 4.15 -0.07
CA LEU A 31 -9.39 3.49 -1.37
C LEU A 31 -10.52 2.47 -1.49
N LEU A 32 -10.77 1.73 -0.40
CA LEU A 32 -11.84 0.73 -0.33
C LEU A 32 -13.21 1.41 -0.26
N SER A 33 -13.37 2.38 0.66
CA SER A 33 -14.66 3.07 0.82
C SER A 33 -15.00 4.01 -0.34
N SER A 34 -14.01 4.50 -1.09
CA SER A 34 -14.26 5.29 -2.31
C SER A 34 -14.66 4.42 -3.50
N GLY A 35 -14.55 3.09 -3.38
CA GLY A 35 -14.75 2.15 -4.48
C GLY A 35 -13.65 2.21 -5.55
N MET A 36 -12.50 2.82 -5.23
CA MET A 36 -11.32 2.79 -6.11
C MET A 36 -10.64 1.43 -6.10
N MET A 37 -10.86 0.64 -5.05
CA MET A 37 -10.18 -0.63 -4.80
C MET A 37 -11.18 -1.69 -4.37
N ASP A 38 -11.17 -2.83 -5.06
CA ASP A 38 -11.95 -4.02 -4.71
C ASP A 38 -11.06 -5.08 -4.01
N SER A 39 -11.68 -6.17 -3.59
CA SER A 39 -11.07 -7.38 -3.06
C SER A 39 -9.96 -7.97 -3.94
N THR A 40 -10.08 -7.87 -5.27
CA THR A 40 -9.03 -8.34 -6.21
C THR A 40 -7.84 -7.37 -6.22
N ASP A 41 -8.11 -6.08 -6.23
CA ASP A 41 -7.08 -5.02 -6.21
C ASP A 41 -6.24 -5.08 -4.92
N THR A 42 -6.83 -5.55 -3.82
CA THR A 42 -6.14 -5.78 -2.54
C THR A 42 -5.04 -6.81 -2.67
N LEU A 43 -5.29 -7.91 -3.38
CA LEU A 43 -4.28 -8.95 -3.59
C LEU A 43 -3.13 -8.44 -4.47
N GLU A 44 -3.43 -7.70 -5.55
CA GLU A 44 -2.39 -7.09 -6.39
C GLU A 44 -1.55 -6.08 -5.63
N LEU A 45 -2.18 -5.26 -4.79
CA LEU A 45 -1.47 -4.32 -3.93
C LEU A 45 -0.53 -5.07 -2.98
N ILE A 46 -1.02 -6.12 -2.31
CA ILE A 46 -0.17 -6.93 -1.41
C ILE A 46 1.04 -7.47 -2.16
N LEU A 47 0.84 -8.12 -3.30
CA LEU A 47 1.93 -8.67 -4.11
C LEU A 47 2.94 -7.59 -4.54
N TYR A 48 2.43 -6.41 -4.94
CA TYR A 48 3.28 -5.26 -5.26
C TYR A 48 4.09 -4.81 -4.04
N LEU A 49 3.47 -4.72 -2.87
CA LEU A 49 4.14 -4.31 -1.64
C LEU A 49 5.25 -5.30 -1.23
N GLU A 50 4.96 -6.60 -1.30
CA GLU A 50 5.93 -7.63 -0.98
C GLU A 50 7.10 -7.64 -1.98
N SER A 51 6.82 -7.49 -3.28
CA SER A 51 7.84 -7.48 -4.33
C SER A 51 8.70 -6.21 -4.33
N GLU A 52 8.10 -5.02 -4.27
CA GLU A 52 8.83 -3.76 -4.37
C GLU A 52 9.53 -3.34 -3.08
N PHE A 53 8.90 -3.60 -1.93
CA PHE A 53 9.43 -3.19 -0.64
C PHE A 53 10.06 -4.33 0.16
N GLY A 54 9.94 -5.58 -0.30
CA GLY A 54 10.52 -6.75 0.37
C GLY A 54 9.90 -7.03 1.74
N ILE A 55 8.62 -6.67 1.93
CA ILE A 55 7.89 -6.92 3.17
C ILE A 55 6.99 -8.16 3.03
N THR A 56 6.43 -8.63 4.13
CA THR A 56 5.39 -9.67 4.13
C THR A 56 4.13 -9.11 4.78
N VAL A 57 3.01 -9.25 4.09
CA VAL A 57 1.69 -8.83 4.57
C VAL A 57 0.92 -10.07 4.99
N GLY A 58 0.65 -10.21 6.28
CA GLY A 58 -0.21 -11.29 6.77
C GLY A 58 -1.67 -11.08 6.39
N ASP A 59 -2.48 -12.15 6.41
CA ASP A 59 -3.92 -12.09 6.13
C ASP A 59 -4.64 -11.11 7.09
N ASP A 60 -4.23 -11.07 8.36
CA ASP A 60 -4.77 -10.13 9.37
C ASP A 60 -4.28 -8.68 9.15
N GLU A 61 -3.21 -8.49 8.36
CA GLU A 61 -2.67 -7.18 8.03
C GLU A 61 -3.23 -6.64 6.71
N ALA A 62 -3.76 -7.52 5.85
CA ALA A 62 -4.40 -7.23 4.57
C ALA A 62 -5.77 -6.54 4.69
N GLY A 63 -6.17 -6.16 5.90
CA GLY A 63 -7.43 -5.49 6.16
C GLY A 63 -7.41 -3.98 5.88
N PRO A 64 -8.60 -3.35 5.94
CA PRO A 64 -8.73 -1.89 5.82
C PRO A 64 -7.96 -1.15 6.92
N GLU A 65 -7.56 -1.80 8.02
CA GLU A 65 -6.75 -1.11 9.02
C GLU A 65 -5.37 -0.69 8.51
N ASN A 66 -4.78 -1.40 7.54
CA ASN A 66 -3.47 -1.05 6.99
C ASN A 66 -3.54 -0.66 5.51
N LEU A 67 -4.47 -1.23 4.74
CA LEU A 67 -4.54 -1.06 3.29
C LEU A 67 -5.62 -0.08 2.80
N ASP A 68 -6.39 0.55 3.70
CA ASP A 68 -7.47 1.45 3.28
C ASP A 68 -6.96 2.79 2.72
N THR A 69 -5.81 3.31 3.16
CA THR A 69 -5.30 4.62 2.73
C THR A 69 -3.81 4.58 2.44
N ILE A 70 -3.31 5.46 1.57
CA ILE A 70 -1.88 5.55 1.25
C ILE A 70 -1.05 5.87 2.49
N GLU A 71 -1.57 6.70 3.41
CA GLU A 71 -0.86 6.98 4.67
C GLU A 71 -0.67 5.72 5.51
N ARG A 72 -1.73 4.92 5.69
CA ARG A 72 -1.67 3.69 6.47
C ARG A 72 -0.68 2.70 5.85
N ILE A 73 -0.72 2.52 4.52
CA ILE A 73 0.18 1.62 3.82
C ILE A 73 1.64 2.10 3.96
N ALA A 74 1.90 3.39 3.74
CA ALA A 74 3.24 3.94 3.85
C ALA A 74 3.80 3.82 5.28
N SER A 75 2.97 4.07 6.30
CA SER A 75 3.35 3.86 7.70
C SER A 75 3.61 2.39 8.02
N PHE A 76 2.80 1.48 7.48
CA PHE A 76 2.97 0.04 7.64
C PHE A 76 4.30 -0.44 7.04
N ILE A 77 4.61 -0.05 5.81
CA ILE A 77 5.89 -0.36 5.15
C ILE A 77 7.06 0.21 5.94
N ALA A 78 6.97 1.48 6.37
CA ALA A 78 8.01 2.13 7.14
C ALA A 78 8.27 1.40 8.48
N GLY A 79 7.20 0.93 9.14
CA GLY A 79 7.30 0.11 10.35
C GLY A 79 8.00 -1.22 10.09
N LYS A 80 7.61 -1.96 9.04
CA LYS A 80 8.21 -3.25 8.66
C LYS A 80 9.68 -3.10 8.26
N ARG A 81 10.03 -2.07 7.49
CA ARG A 81 11.42 -1.82 7.06
C ARG A 81 12.31 -1.29 8.19
N SER A 82 11.75 -0.57 9.15
CA SER A 82 12.50 -0.10 10.33
C SER A 82 12.65 -1.18 11.40
N GLY A 83 11.68 -2.10 11.51
CA GLY A 83 11.71 -3.26 12.41
C GLY A 83 12.42 -4.49 11.83
N GLY A 84 12.68 -4.52 10.52
CA GLY A 84 13.30 -5.64 9.79
C GLY A 84 14.81 -5.80 9.97
N ALA A 85 15.43 -5.11 10.93
CA ALA A 85 16.85 -5.26 11.25
C ALA A 85 17.19 -6.52 12.08
N THR A 86 16.27 -7.47 12.23
CA THR A 86 16.55 -8.70 13.01
C THR A 86 16.08 -9.97 12.30
N SER A 87 17.06 -10.58 11.63
CA SER A 87 17.38 -12.02 11.63
C SER A 87 16.50 -13.02 10.86
N ASP A 88 17.23 -13.88 10.14
CA ASP A 88 16.90 -15.25 9.70
C ASP A 88 16.35 -15.42 8.27
N THR A 89 17.27 -15.70 7.33
CA THR A 89 17.22 -16.99 6.63
C THR A 89 18.65 -17.46 6.35
N ARG A 90 18.83 -18.73 6.66
CA ARG A 90 20.03 -19.54 6.82
C ARG A 90 20.70 -19.93 5.50
#